data_AF-A0A7Y2B3D4-F1
#
_entry.id   AF-A0A7Y2B3D4-F1
#
_cell.length_a   1.000
_cell.length_b   1.000
_cell.length_c   1.000
_cell.angle_alpha   90.00
_cell.angle_beta   90.00
_cell.angle_gamma   90.00
#
_symmetry.space_group_name_H-M   'P 1'
#
loop_
_entity.id
_entity.type
_entity.pdbx_description
1 polymer ?
#
loop_
_entity_poly.entity_id
_entity_poly.type
_entity_poly.pdbx_seq_one_letter_code
_entity_poly.pdbx_strand_id
1 'polypeptide(L)'
;MTRQTCTTCNAELRGTENYCPQCGHSLRGRRGRRGEPEPPRWVEIEFQESKSSSFHTALDLCITNPNYRTFERNALKVHRVGFHADQSGELLRLANIVRGWKSFRLFVDGREETWRSFFYGGYYCFEDRDASAHSNQYCYGESSEWFNWWGCHRLGYGFYSEEDWLRSGKMMEDHVFVLDKDRIKRILLQRARSHRFCPVMNTKSILERVDMLPDAIDPATNPDWEYYFLDWRDEPSTPPAAAVPVCNPESMIVTHLVPPDVVVPNPPDRSWAQGEPPPGYE
;
A
#
# COMPACT_ATOMS: atom_id res chain seq x y z
N MET A 1 27.46 -24.12 15.23
CA MET A 1 26.44 -23.39 14.44
C MET A 1 25.47 -24.41 13.89
N THR A 2 24.21 -24.38 14.32
CA THR A 2 23.17 -25.30 13.90
C THR A 2 22.85 -25.04 12.43
N ARG A 3 23.09 -26.00 11.54
CA ARG A 3 22.70 -25.89 10.13
C ARG A 3 21.17 -25.87 10.07
N GLN A 4 20.59 -24.77 9.63
CA GLN A 4 19.16 -24.71 9.33
C GLN A 4 18.95 -25.09 7.87
N THR A 5 17.87 -25.79 7.56
CA THR A 5 17.48 -26.14 6.19
C THR A 5 16.13 -25.52 5.87
N CYS A 6 15.94 -25.12 4.61
CA CYS A 6 14.65 -24.60 4.17
C CYS A 6 13.60 -25.71 4.17
N THR A 7 12.48 -25.48 4.86
CA THR A 7 11.35 -26.42 4.94
C THR A 7 10.63 -26.67 3.62
N THR A 8 10.83 -25.82 2.61
CA THR A 8 10.17 -25.93 1.29
C THR A 8 11.06 -26.63 0.25
N CYS A 9 12.37 -26.37 0.24
CA CYS A 9 13.28 -26.86 -0.82
C CYS A 9 14.53 -27.58 -0.30
N ASN A 10 14.66 -27.77 1.02
CA ASN A 10 15.80 -28.41 1.70
C ASN A 10 17.18 -27.75 1.47
N ALA A 11 17.23 -26.52 0.95
CA ALA A 11 18.48 -25.76 0.84
C ALA A 11 19.12 -25.55 2.21
N GLU A 12 20.46 -25.71 2.32
CA GLU A 12 21.21 -25.33 3.51
C GLU A 12 21.22 -23.80 3.67
N LEU A 13 20.95 -23.33 4.88
CA LEU A 13 20.85 -21.91 5.26
C LEU A 13 22.02 -21.54 6.17
N ARG A 14 22.54 -20.31 6.03
CA ARG A 14 23.63 -19.80 6.86
C ARG A 14 23.15 -19.28 8.22
N GLY A 15 21.83 -19.18 8.42
CA GLY A 15 21.16 -18.88 9.69
C GLY A 15 20.92 -17.40 9.95
N THR A 16 21.28 -16.53 9.01
CA THR A 16 21.04 -15.07 9.08
C THR A 16 19.92 -14.63 8.13
N GLU A 17 19.50 -15.50 7.22
CA GLU A 17 18.57 -15.16 6.14
C GLU A 17 17.11 -15.10 6.63
N ASN A 18 16.37 -14.10 6.16
CA ASN A 18 14.92 -14.01 6.39
C ASN A 18 14.12 -14.83 5.36
N TYR A 19 14.76 -15.18 4.23
CA TYR A 19 14.18 -15.92 3.12
C TYR A 19 15.19 -16.96 2.61
N CYS A 20 14.70 -18.07 2.08
CA CYS A 20 15.55 -19.09 1.49
C CYS A 20 16.18 -18.56 0.20
N PRO A 21 17.52 -18.53 0.06
CA PRO A 21 18.18 -18.02 -1.15
C PRO A 21 17.95 -18.90 -2.39
N GLN A 22 17.54 -20.17 -2.19
CA GLN A 22 17.30 -21.10 -3.29
C GLN A 22 15.87 -21.04 -3.82
N CYS A 23 14.87 -20.79 -2.97
CA CYS A 23 13.46 -20.87 -3.38
C CYS A 23 12.59 -19.67 -2.96
N GLY A 24 13.14 -18.67 -2.27
CA GLY A 24 12.41 -17.49 -1.82
C GLY A 24 11.44 -17.73 -0.65
N HIS A 25 11.41 -18.93 -0.07
CA HIS A 25 10.51 -19.23 1.04
C HIS A 25 10.87 -18.42 2.29
N SER A 26 9.92 -17.69 2.87
CA SER A 26 10.13 -16.96 4.13
C SER A 26 10.49 -17.93 5.26
N LEU A 27 11.63 -17.69 5.89
CA LEU A 27 12.19 -18.53 6.97
C LEU A 27 11.74 -18.04 8.35
N ARG A 28 11.20 -16.83 8.44
CA ARG A 28 10.71 -16.23 9.68
C ARG A 28 9.20 -16.11 9.65
N GLY A 29 8.51 -17.12 10.18
CA GLY A 29 7.08 -17.05 10.51
C GLY A 29 6.75 -16.13 11.69
N ARG A 30 7.46 -15.01 11.88
CA ARG A 30 7.16 -14.05 12.95
C ARG A 30 5.86 -13.33 12.60
N ARG A 31 4.82 -13.51 13.43
CA ARG A 31 3.77 -12.49 13.57
C ARG A 31 4.49 -11.24 14.10
N GLY A 32 4.72 -10.24 13.23
CA GLY A 32 5.43 -9.01 13.60
C GLY A 32 4.81 -8.34 14.81
N ARG A 33 5.58 -7.52 15.54
CA ARG A 33 5.05 -6.65 16.62
C ARG A 33 4.19 -5.54 16.04
N ARG A 34 3.35 -4.90 16.87
CA ARG A 34 2.45 -3.80 16.45
C ARG A 34 3.27 -2.73 15.72
N GLY A 35 2.86 -2.32 14.51
CA GLY A 35 3.60 -1.35 13.68
C GLY A 35 4.91 -1.81 13.03
N GLU A 36 5.33 -3.08 13.13
CA GLU A 36 6.51 -3.54 12.37
C GLU A 36 6.19 -3.61 10.87
N PRO A 37 7.07 -3.10 9.98
CA PRO A 37 6.91 -3.23 8.54
C PRO A 37 6.88 -4.70 8.12
N GLU A 38 6.01 -5.02 7.15
CA GLU A 38 6.05 -6.32 6.49
C GLU A 38 7.41 -6.47 5.78
N PRO A 39 8.08 -7.63 5.86
CA PRO A 39 9.37 -7.80 5.22
C PRO A 39 9.23 -7.72 3.69
N PRO A 40 10.20 -7.11 2.98
CA PRO A 40 10.10 -6.90 1.55
C PRO A 40 10.07 -8.24 0.83
N ARG A 41 9.21 -8.33 -0.19
CA ARG A 41 9.05 -9.55 -0.99
C ARG A 41 10.31 -9.87 -1.77
N TRP A 42 10.53 -11.16 -2.01
CA TRP A 42 11.59 -11.64 -2.89
C TRP A 42 11.10 -11.68 -4.33
N VAL A 43 11.81 -11.06 -5.26
CA VAL A 43 11.44 -10.98 -6.68
C VAL A 43 12.55 -11.59 -7.51
N GLU A 44 12.21 -12.54 -8.38
CA GLU A 44 13.16 -13.14 -9.32
C GLU A 44 12.73 -12.89 -10.75
N ILE A 45 13.68 -12.55 -11.61
CA ILE A 45 13.49 -12.47 -13.05
C ILE A 45 14.24 -13.64 -13.69
N GLU A 46 13.57 -14.35 -14.59
CA GLU A 46 14.21 -15.29 -15.50
C GLU A 46 14.12 -14.84 -16.95
N PHE A 47 15.16 -15.20 -17.70
CA PHE A 47 15.15 -15.18 -19.14
C PHE A 47 16.12 -16.22 -19.70
N GLN A 48 15.94 -16.57 -20.97
CA GLN A 48 16.88 -17.44 -21.70
C GLN A 48 17.75 -16.60 -22.63
N GLU A 49 18.78 -17.24 -23.18
CA GLU A 49 19.56 -16.68 -24.28
C GLU A 49 18.65 -16.16 -25.40
N SER A 50 18.98 -14.97 -25.92
CA SER A 50 18.13 -14.21 -26.82
C SER A 50 18.95 -13.60 -27.94
N LYS A 51 18.37 -13.52 -29.15
CA LYS A 51 18.95 -12.79 -30.29
C LYS A 51 18.73 -11.27 -30.19
N SER A 52 18.12 -10.79 -29.11
CA SER A 52 17.93 -9.36 -28.86
C SER A 52 19.27 -8.64 -28.78
N SER A 53 19.36 -7.45 -29.39
CA SER A 53 20.53 -6.58 -29.27
C SER A 53 20.82 -6.17 -27.82
N SER A 54 19.80 -6.18 -26.95
CA SER A 54 19.92 -5.83 -25.53
C SER A 54 20.29 -7.03 -24.63
N PHE A 55 20.57 -8.21 -25.20
CA PHE A 55 20.87 -9.41 -24.42
C PHE A 55 22.09 -9.24 -23.51
N HIS A 56 23.19 -8.73 -24.07
CA HIS A 56 24.42 -8.51 -23.32
C HIS A 56 24.22 -7.50 -22.19
N THR A 57 23.49 -6.41 -22.45
CA THR A 57 23.14 -5.42 -21.42
C THR A 57 22.35 -6.04 -20.26
N ALA A 58 21.37 -6.91 -20.53
CA ALA A 58 20.64 -7.61 -19.48
C ALA A 58 21.54 -8.55 -18.69
N LEU A 59 22.45 -9.24 -19.37
CA LEU A 59 23.39 -10.18 -18.76
C LEU A 59 24.39 -9.48 -17.84
N ASP A 60 24.92 -8.32 -18.24
CA ASP A 60 25.85 -7.52 -17.44
C ASP A 60 25.21 -7.03 -16.12
N LEU A 61 23.93 -6.66 -16.16
CA LEU A 61 23.16 -6.33 -14.96
C LEU A 61 22.97 -7.53 -14.02
N CYS A 62 22.95 -8.74 -14.57
CA CYS A 62 22.76 -9.95 -13.78
C CYS A 62 24.06 -10.45 -13.16
N ILE A 63 25.15 -10.54 -13.92
CA ILE A 63 26.40 -11.18 -13.47
C ILE A 63 27.01 -10.49 -12.25
N THR A 64 26.77 -9.19 -12.10
CA THR A 64 27.25 -8.40 -10.95
C THR A 64 26.40 -8.61 -9.69
N ASN A 65 25.21 -9.19 -9.80
CA ASN A 65 24.31 -9.41 -8.67
C ASN A 65 24.66 -10.71 -7.93
N PRO A 66 24.81 -10.69 -6.60
CA PRO A 66 25.22 -11.87 -5.80
C PRO A 66 24.19 -13.01 -5.82
N ASN A 67 22.94 -12.73 -6.20
CA ASN A 67 21.86 -13.71 -6.27
C ASN A 67 21.64 -14.24 -7.68
N TYR A 68 22.52 -13.90 -8.63
CA TYR A 68 22.49 -14.43 -9.97
C TYR A 68 22.89 -15.90 -10.02
N ARG A 69 22.12 -16.68 -10.78
CA ARG A 69 22.38 -18.09 -11.03
C ARG A 69 21.98 -18.47 -12.45
N THR A 70 22.60 -19.53 -12.94
CA THR A 70 22.26 -20.14 -14.22
C THR A 70 22.00 -21.63 -14.06
N PHE A 71 21.09 -22.15 -14.87
CA PHE A 71 20.83 -23.59 -14.96
C PHE A 71 20.26 -23.90 -16.35
N GLU A 72 20.18 -25.18 -16.70
CA GLU A 72 19.62 -25.63 -17.99
C GLU A 72 18.14 -26.02 -17.84
N ARG A 73 17.31 -25.61 -18.80
CA ARG A 73 15.90 -26.01 -18.91
C ARG A 73 15.59 -26.28 -20.39
N ASN A 74 15.25 -27.53 -20.72
CA ASN A 74 14.99 -27.97 -22.10
C ASN A 74 16.17 -27.67 -23.06
N ALA A 75 17.40 -28.00 -22.64
CA ALA A 75 18.64 -27.74 -23.38
C ALA A 75 18.94 -26.24 -23.66
N LEU A 76 18.22 -25.33 -23.01
CA LEU A 76 18.47 -23.88 -23.08
C LEU A 76 19.04 -23.40 -21.75
N LYS A 77 20.06 -22.54 -21.83
CA LYS A 77 20.61 -21.85 -20.67
C LYS A 77 19.60 -20.81 -20.17
N VAL A 78 19.23 -20.92 -18.91
CA VAL A 78 18.36 -19.97 -18.21
C VAL A 78 19.20 -19.12 -17.27
N HIS A 79 18.96 -17.82 -17.31
CA HIS A 79 19.51 -16.82 -16.42
C HIS A 79 18.43 -16.45 -15.42
N ARG A 80 18.73 -16.54 -14.12
CA ARG A 80 17.83 -16.10 -13.04
C ARG A 80 18.59 -15.19 -12.08
N VAL A 81 17.99 -14.08 -11.71
CA VAL A 81 18.53 -13.16 -10.71
C VAL A 81 17.41 -12.75 -9.75
N GLY A 82 17.77 -12.57 -8.48
CA GLY A 82 16.83 -12.21 -7.42
C GLY A 82 17.14 -10.86 -6.77
N PHE A 83 16.09 -10.16 -6.38
CA PHE A 83 16.09 -8.83 -5.78
C PHE A 83 15.13 -8.81 -4.59
N HIS A 84 15.39 -7.96 -3.60
CA HIS A 84 14.32 -7.54 -2.71
C HIS A 84 13.48 -6.47 -3.40
N ALA A 85 12.16 -6.51 -3.20
CA ALA A 85 11.23 -5.61 -3.88
C ALA A 85 11.42 -4.12 -3.50
N ASP A 86 12.11 -3.83 -2.40
CA ASP A 86 12.51 -2.48 -2.01
C ASP A 86 13.79 -1.99 -2.72
N GLN A 87 14.50 -2.86 -3.46
CA GLN A 87 15.67 -2.53 -4.28
C GLN A 87 15.22 -2.13 -5.71
N SER A 88 14.53 -0.99 -5.79
CA SER A 88 13.76 -0.47 -6.93
C SER A 88 14.51 -0.45 -8.27
N GLY A 89 15.66 0.21 -8.30
CA GLY A 89 16.31 0.64 -9.55
C GLY A 89 16.81 -0.50 -10.45
N GLU A 90 17.50 -1.50 -9.90
CA GLU A 90 18.08 -2.60 -10.70
C GLU A 90 17.00 -3.55 -11.21
N LEU A 91 16.03 -3.89 -10.35
CA LEU A 91 14.90 -4.74 -10.69
C LEU A 91 14.12 -4.14 -11.86
N LEU A 92 13.74 -2.86 -11.77
CA LEU A 92 12.97 -2.19 -12.81
C LEU A 92 13.77 -2.04 -14.11
N ARG A 93 15.06 -1.70 -14.02
CA ARG A 93 15.93 -1.59 -15.20
C ARG A 93 16.02 -2.91 -15.96
N LEU A 94 16.30 -4.01 -15.26
CA LEU A 94 16.35 -5.33 -15.89
C LEU A 94 14.99 -5.72 -16.47
N ALA A 95 13.92 -5.59 -15.69
CA ALA A 95 12.57 -5.91 -16.10
C ALA A 95 12.19 -5.21 -17.42
N ASN A 96 12.49 -3.92 -17.55
CA ASN A 96 12.19 -3.16 -18.76
C ASN A 96 12.96 -3.64 -20.01
N ILE A 97 14.19 -4.15 -19.84
CA ILE A 97 14.97 -4.73 -20.95
C ILE A 97 14.34 -6.05 -21.41
N VAL A 98 13.94 -6.91 -20.46
CA VAL A 98 13.55 -8.29 -20.78
C VAL A 98 12.05 -8.49 -20.99
N ARG A 99 11.19 -7.51 -20.65
CA ARG A 99 9.71 -7.65 -20.67
C ARG A 99 9.12 -8.17 -21.98
N GLY A 100 9.77 -7.86 -23.11
CA GLY A 100 9.31 -8.26 -24.44
C GLY A 100 9.80 -9.64 -24.88
N TRP A 101 10.64 -10.31 -24.09
CA TRP A 101 11.24 -11.58 -24.48
C TRP A 101 10.29 -12.72 -24.16
N LYS A 102 10.12 -13.66 -25.09
CA LYS A 102 9.24 -14.84 -24.92
C LYS A 102 9.63 -15.70 -23.70
N SER A 103 10.92 -15.71 -23.36
CA SER A 103 11.48 -16.44 -22.24
C SER A 103 11.40 -15.70 -20.90
N PHE A 104 10.91 -14.45 -20.89
CA PHE A 104 10.74 -13.67 -19.67
C PHE A 104 9.77 -14.36 -18.71
N ARG A 105 10.18 -14.52 -17.47
CA ARG A 105 9.33 -14.97 -16.36
C ARG A 105 9.66 -14.12 -15.13
N LEU A 106 8.64 -13.83 -14.35
CA LEU A 106 8.74 -13.06 -13.12
C LEU A 106 8.19 -13.90 -11.98
N PHE A 107 8.92 -13.99 -10.88
CA PHE A 107 8.51 -14.74 -9.71
C PHE A 107 8.50 -13.82 -8.50
N VAL A 108 7.47 -13.94 -7.66
CA VAL A 108 7.39 -13.27 -6.37
C VAL A 108 7.22 -14.32 -5.29
N ASP A 109 8.15 -14.35 -4.33
CA ASP A 109 8.23 -15.35 -3.27
C ASP A 109 8.14 -16.81 -3.82
N GLY A 110 8.79 -17.03 -4.96
CA GLY A 110 8.84 -18.32 -5.66
C GLY A 110 7.61 -18.65 -6.51
N ARG A 111 6.58 -17.80 -6.57
CA ARG A 111 5.38 -17.98 -7.40
C ARG A 111 5.49 -17.16 -8.68
N GLU A 112 5.21 -17.77 -9.82
CA GLU A 112 5.20 -17.05 -11.10
C GLU A 112 4.05 -16.03 -11.12
N GLU A 113 4.36 -14.79 -11.48
CA GLU A 113 3.44 -13.67 -11.58
C GLU A 113 3.50 -13.06 -12.98
N THR A 114 2.41 -12.45 -13.41
CA THR A 114 2.39 -11.71 -14.66
C THR A 114 2.99 -10.31 -14.46
N TRP A 115 3.56 -9.74 -15.53
CA TRP A 115 3.97 -8.34 -15.56
C TRP A 115 2.86 -7.41 -15.04
N ARG A 116 1.65 -7.58 -15.58
CA ARG A 116 0.47 -6.78 -15.22
C ARG A 116 0.17 -6.89 -13.73
N SER A 117 0.18 -8.11 -13.18
CA SER A 117 -0.16 -8.31 -11.76
C SER A 117 0.88 -7.72 -10.83
N PHE A 118 2.18 -7.87 -11.10
CA PHE A 118 3.22 -7.36 -10.22
C PHE A 118 3.35 -5.83 -10.31
N PHE A 119 3.59 -5.32 -11.53
CA PHE A 119 3.91 -3.92 -11.72
C PHE A 119 2.71 -2.99 -11.48
N TYR A 120 1.53 -3.31 -12.02
CA TYR A 120 0.31 -2.54 -11.71
C TYR A 120 -0.30 -2.93 -10.36
N GLY A 121 0.08 -4.06 -9.77
CA GLY A 121 -0.40 -4.49 -8.46
C GLY A 121 0.31 -3.83 -7.28
N GLY A 122 0.85 -2.63 -7.47
CA GLY A 122 1.43 -1.79 -6.41
C GLY A 122 2.88 -1.37 -6.64
N TYR A 123 3.65 -2.08 -7.46
CA TYR A 123 5.08 -1.81 -7.60
C TYR A 123 5.38 -0.48 -8.32
N TYR A 124 4.70 -0.14 -9.42
CA TYR A 124 4.90 1.17 -10.06
C TYR A 124 4.55 2.34 -9.13
N CYS A 125 3.51 2.21 -8.32
CA CYS A 125 3.15 3.22 -7.34
C CYS A 125 4.24 3.40 -6.27
N PHE A 126 4.95 2.32 -5.93
CA PHE A 126 6.10 2.39 -5.03
C PHE A 126 7.30 3.09 -5.67
N GLU A 127 7.57 2.85 -6.96
CA GLU A 127 8.61 3.58 -7.69
C GLU A 127 8.30 5.09 -7.75
N ASP A 128 7.05 5.44 -8.05
CA ASP A 128 6.60 6.85 -8.06
C ASP A 128 6.76 7.49 -6.67
N ARG A 129 6.48 6.74 -5.60
CA ARG A 129 6.69 7.16 -4.21
C ARG A 129 8.18 7.40 -3.93
N ASP A 130 9.04 6.47 -4.30
CA ASP A 130 10.49 6.53 -4.04
C ASP A 130 11.15 7.69 -4.80
N ALA A 131 10.63 8.00 -5.99
CA ALA A 131 11.04 9.16 -6.79
C ALA A 131 10.45 10.50 -6.28
N SER A 132 9.46 10.49 -5.40
CA SER A 132 8.84 11.71 -4.87
C SER A 132 9.72 12.39 -3.81
N ALA A 133 9.75 13.72 -3.85
CA ALA A 133 10.42 14.54 -2.83
C ALA A 133 9.83 14.32 -1.42
N HIS A 134 8.58 13.88 -1.32
CA HIS A 134 7.86 13.63 -0.08
C HIS A 134 7.31 12.20 -0.03
N SER A 135 8.20 11.21 -0.11
CA SER A 135 7.86 9.79 -0.21
C SER A 135 6.95 9.27 0.91
N ASN A 136 7.05 9.81 2.14
CA ASN A 136 6.14 9.46 3.23
C ASN A 136 4.76 10.11 3.06
N GLN A 137 4.69 11.40 2.69
CA GLN A 137 3.43 12.09 2.39
C GLN A 137 2.66 11.44 1.24
N TYR A 138 3.38 11.00 0.20
CA TYR A 138 2.81 10.40 -1.01
C TYR A 138 1.78 9.29 -0.70
N CYS A 139 2.08 8.45 0.29
CA CYS A 139 1.18 7.36 0.70
C CYS A 139 -0.09 7.84 1.40
N TYR A 140 -0.09 9.02 2.03
CA TYR A 140 -1.24 9.58 2.74
C TYR A 140 -2.06 10.51 1.84
N GLY A 141 -1.56 10.90 0.68
CA GLY A 141 -2.18 11.87 -0.22
C GLY A 141 -1.61 13.27 0.01
N GLU A 142 -1.39 14.02 -1.07
CA GLU A 142 -0.71 15.31 -1.02
C GLU A 142 -1.66 16.50 -0.79
N SER A 143 -2.97 16.33 -1.00
CA SER A 143 -3.99 17.35 -0.74
C SER A 143 -5.12 16.82 0.15
N SER A 144 -5.92 17.73 0.71
CA SER A 144 -7.05 17.42 1.58
C SER A 144 -8.11 16.52 0.92
N GLU A 145 -8.28 16.60 -0.40
CA GLU A 145 -9.20 15.76 -1.17
C GLU A 145 -8.77 14.30 -1.26
N TRP A 146 -7.47 14.04 -1.18
CA TRP A 146 -6.89 12.71 -1.33
C TRP A 146 -6.29 12.16 -0.03
N PHE A 147 -6.41 12.94 1.05
CA PHE A 147 -5.85 12.59 2.34
C PHE A 147 -6.55 11.36 2.93
N ASN A 148 -5.76 10.41 3.42
CA ASN A 148 -6.27 9.20 4.05
C ASN A 148 -5.42 8.81 5.26
N TRP A 149 -6.05 8.26 6.29
CA TRP A 149 -5.33 7.78 7.47
C TRP A 149 -4.71 6.40 7.28
N TRP A 150 -5.04 5.68 6.21
CA TRP A 150 -4.69 4.27 6.08
C TRP A 150 -3.23 4.04 5.71
N GLY A 151 -2.50 5.08 5.28
CA GLY A 151 -1.11 4.96 4.82
C GLY A 151 -0.99 4.35 3.42
N CYS A 152 -2.06 4.41 2.62
CA CYS A 152 -1.99 4.14 1.19
C CYS A 152 -3.14 4.83 0.44
N HIS A 153 -2.80 5.86 -0.33
CA HIS A 153 -3.76 6.66 -1.11
C HIS A 153 -4.48 5.83 -2.18
N ARG A 154 -3.84 4.76 -2.67
CA ARG A 154 -4.44 3.82 -3.63
C ARG A 154 -5.58 2.97 -3.03
N LEU A 155 -5.75 2.96 -1.71
CA LEU A 155 -6.94 2.37 -1.10
C LEU A 155 -8.19 3.21 -1.39
N GLY A 156 -8.06 4.48 -1.75
CA GLY A 156 -9.19 5.33 -2.17
C GLY A 156 -10.34 5.41 -1.16
N TYR A 157 -10.06 5.13 0.12
CA TYR A 157 -11.04 5.04 1.21
C TYR A 157 -10.84 6.18 2.22
N GLY A 158 -10.35 7.32 1.72
CA GLY A 158 -10.05 8.51 2.52
C GLY A 158 -11.28 9.38 2.75
N PHE A 159 -11.02 10.55 3.32
CA PHE A 159 -12.04 11.57 3.56
C PHE A 159 -12.65 12.07 2.25
N TYR A 160 -13.91 12.49 2.30
CA TYR A 160 -14.61 13.20 1.22
C TYR A 160 -14.72 12.40 -0.10
N SER A 161 -14.47 11.10 -0.08
CA SER A 161 -14.73 10.22 -1.22
C SER A 161 -16.20 9.79 -1.28
N GLU A 162 -16.73 9.47 -2.47
CA GLU A 162 -18.11 8.94 -2.60
C GLU A 162 -18.32 7.66 -1.77
N GLU A 163 -17.23 6.92 -1.53
CA GLU A 163 -17.17 5.74 -0.67
C GLU A 163 -16.34 6.02 0.59
N ASP A 164 -16.56 7.14 1.29
CA ASP A 164 -15.86 7.48 2.54
C ASP A 164 -16.11 6.43 3.65
N TRP A 165 -15.07 6.13 4.43
CA TRP A 165 -15.14 5.25 5.59
C TRP A 165 -16.09 5.74 6.68
N LEU A 166 -16.33 7.04 6.74
CA LEU A 166 -17.29 7.66 7.64
C LEU A 166 -18.74 7.29 7.34
N ARG A 167 -19.01 6.64 6.20
CA ARG A 167 -20.31 6.03 5.87
C ARG A 167 -20.43 4.59 6.36
N SER A 168 -19.38 4.01 6.94
CA SER A 168 -19.40 2.68 7.55
C SER A 168 -19.80 2.77 9.02
N GLY A 169 -21.06 3.12 9.24
CA GLY A 169 -21.65 3.21 10.57
C GLY A 169 -23.11 3.63 10.48
N LYS A 170 -23.67 4.06 11.61
CA LYS A 170 -25.03 4.61 11.67
C LYS A 170 -25.12 5.70 12.73
N MET A 171 -25.91 6.71 12.42
CA MET A 171 -26.32 7.71 13.40
C MET A 171 -27.42 7.11 14.30
N MET A 172 -27.23 7.22 15.62
CA MET A 172 -28.23 6.84 16.62
C MET A 172 -29.14 8.03 16.95
N GLU A 173 -30.26 7.77 17.64
CA GLU A 173 -31.27 8.80 17.97
C GLU A 173 -30.73 9.92 18.87
N ASP A 174 -29.71 9.63 19.67
CA ASP A 174 -29.01 10.55 20.58
C ASP A 174 -27.88 11.33 19.89
N HIS A 175 -27.84 11.33 18.56
CA HIS A 175 -26.78 11.96 17.75
C HIS A 175 -25.39 11.36 17.97
N VAL A 176 -25.30 10.13 18.48
CA VAL A 176 -24.04 9.37 18.57
C VAL A 176 -23.86 8.54 17.30
N PHE A 177 -22.71 8.67 16.63
CA PHE A 177 -22.41 7.89 15.44
C PHE A 177 -21.65 6.61 15.81
N VAL A 178 -22.26 5.44 15.58
CA VAL A 178 -21.65 4.14 15.88
C VAL A 178 -20.95 3.59 14.65
N LEU A 179 -19.65 3.33 14.77
CA LEU A 179 -18.79 2.85 13.68
C LEU A 179 -18.91 1.34 13.47
N ASP A 180 -19.03 0.92 12.21
CA ASP A 180 -18.91 -0.47 11.77
C ASP A 180 -17.46 -0.77 11.36
N LYS A 181 -16.60 -0.97 12.37
CA LYS A 181 -15.18 -1.27 12.18
C LYS A 181 -14.93 -2.54 11.36
N ASP A 182 -15.80 -3.54 11.47
CA ASP A 182 -15.65 -4.78 10.71
C ASP A 182 -15.91 -4.57 9.21
N ARG A 183 -16.87 -3.72 8.86
CA ARG A 183 -17.07 -3.27 7.47
C ARG A 183 -15.86 -2.50 6.95
N ILE A 184 -15.32 -1.56 7.74
CA ILE A 184 -14.11 -0.79 7.38
C ILE A 184 -12.94 -1.73 7.09
N LYS A 185 -12.66 -2.68 8.00
CA LYS A 185 -11.59 -3.68 7.83
C LYS A 185 -11.77 -4.50 6.55
N ARG A 186 -12.98 -5.00 6.29
CA ARG A 186 -13.27 -5.80 5.08
C ARG A 186 -13.01 -5.01 3.80
N ILE A 187 -13.47 -3.76 3.73
CA ILE A 187 -13.28 -2.90 2.55
C ILE A 187 -11.80 -2.62 2.33
N LEU A 188 -11.08 -2.20 3.38
CA LEU A 188 -9.64 -1.91 3.29
C LEU A 188 -8.83 -3.13 2.84
N LEU A 189 -9.08 -4.31 3.43
CA LEU A 189 -8.41 -5.54 3.03
C LEU A 189 -8.74 -5.95 1.59
N GLN A 190 -9.98 -5.75 1.14
CA GLN A 190 -10.36 -6.00 -0.24
C GLN A 190 -9.59 -5.10 -1.21
N ARG A 191 -9.50 -3.79 -0.92
CA ARG A 191 -8.80 -2.82 -1.77
C ARG A 191 -7.28 -3.00 -1.74
N ALA A 192 -6.72 -3.40 -0.60
CA ALA A 192 -5.29 -3.70 -0.46
C ALA A 192 -4.84 -4.88 -1.35
N ARG A 193 -5.72 -5.84 -1.67
CA ARG A 193 -5.39 -6.99 -2.54
C ARG A 193 -4.91 -6.57 -3.92
N SER A 194 -5.48 -5.50 -4.48
CA SER A 194 -5.09 -4.95 -5.79
C SER A 194 -3.71 -4.29 -5.76
N HIS A 195 -3.14 -4.05 -4.57
CA HIS A 195 -1.90 -3.32 -4.36
C HIS A 195 -0.90 -4.15 -3.53
N ARG A 196 -1.08 -5.48 -3.51
CA ARG A 196 -0.35 -6.44 -2.66
C ARG A 196 1.15 -6.54 -2.92
N PHE A 197 1.63 -5.99 -4.03
CA PHE A 197 3.04 -5.99 -4.41
C PHE A 197 3.76 -4.67 -4.12
N CYS A 198 3.06 -3.68 -3.57
CA CYS A 198 3.72 -2.49 -3.03
C CYS A 198 4.60 -2.89 -1.82
N PRO A 199 5.93 -2.66 -1.87
CA PRO A 199 6.85 -3.04 -0.80
C PRO A 199 6.61 -2.34 0.54
N VAL A 200 5.97 -1.16 0.53
CA VAL A 200 5.67 -0.37 1.73
C VAL A 200 4.23 -0.51 2.22
N MET A 201 3.40 -1.31 1.53
CA MET A 201 2.05 -1.62 1.98
C MET A 201 2.13 -2.44 3.27
N ASN A 202 1.51 -1.93 4.34
CA ASN A 202 1.44 -2.64 5.61
C ASN A 202 -0.02 -2.87 6.00
N THR A 203 -0.54 -4.05 5.64
CA THR A 203 -1.94 -4.41 5.93
C THR A 203 -2.19 -4.51 7.43
N LYS A 204 -1.17 -4.90 8.20
CA LYS A 204 -1.26 -4.95 9.64
C LYS A 204 -1.44 -3.57 10.26
N SER A 205 -0.63 -2.59 9.86
CA SER A 205 -0.79 -1.20 10.30
C SER A 205 -2.13 -0.62 9.90
N ILE A 206 -2.64 -0.92 8.69
CA ILE A 206 -3.98 -0.51 8.27
C ILE A 206 -5.05 -1.02 9.27
N LEU A 207 -5.00 -2.30 9.64
CA LEU A 207 -5.97 -2.86 10.58
C LEU A 207 -5.82 -2.27 11.99
N GLU A 208 -4.59 -2.05 12.44
CA GLU A 208 -4.30 -1.42 13.74
C GLU A 208 -4.88 -0.01 13.81
N ARG A 209 -4.83 0.75 12.72
CA ARG A 209 -5.45 2.08 12.62
C ARG A 209 -6.97 2.03 12.75
N VAL A 210 -7.62 1.02 12.16
CA VAL A 210 -9.07 0.82 12.35
C VAL A 210 -9.40 0.49 13.80
N ASP A 211 -8.55 -0.31 14.47
CA ASP A 211 -8.73 -0.66 15.88
C ASP A 211 -8.59 0.56 16.81
N MET A 212 -7.78 1.56 16.42
CA MET A 212 -7.58 2.81 17.17
C MET A 212 -8.73 3.80 17.07
N LEU A 213 -9.61 3.68 16.06
CA LEU A 213 -10.81 4.50 15.98
C LEU A 213 -11.70 4.25 17.21
N PRO A 214 -12.52 5.21 17.65
CA PRO A 214 -13.51 4.93 18.68
C PRO A 214 -14.60 3.98 18.14
N ASP A 215 -15.32 3.27 19.01
CA ASP A 215 -16.48 2.46 18.59
C ASP A 215 -17.71 3.34 18.32
N ALA A 216 -17.78 4.49 18.97
CA ALA A 216 -18.82 5.50 18.82
C ALA A 216 -18.22 6.91 18.87
N ILE A 217 -18.73 7.81 18.06
CA ILE A 217 -18.30 9.20 17.97
C ILE A 217 -19.43 10.07 18.51
N ASP A 218 -19.10 10.87 19.51
CA ASP A 218 -20.00 11.84 20.13
C ASP A 218 -19.27 13.17 20.33
N PRO A 219 -19.49 14.17 19.46
CA PRO A 219 -18.90 15.50 19.60
C PRO A 219 -19.24 16.21 20.92
N ALA A 220 -20.34 15.85 21.59
CA ALA A 220 -20.73 16.48 22.85
C ALA A 220 -19.84 16.05 24.02
N THR A 221 -19.27 14.85 23.95
CA THR A 221 -18.38 14.28 24.98
C THR A 221 -16.93 14.17 24.54
N ASN A 222 -16.64 14.29 23.24
CA ASN A 222 -15.29 14.26 22.69
C ASN A 222 -15.04 15.45 21.73
N PRO A 223 -14.29 16.49 22.17
CA PRO A 223 -14.03 17.68 21.36
C PRO A 223 -13.08 17.45 20.20
N ASP A 224 -12.45 16.27 20.10
CA ASP A 224 -11.64 15.89 18.93
C ASP A 224 -12.51 15.62 17.70
N TRP A 225 -13.84 15.55 17.85
CA TRP A 225 -14.76 15.24 16.77
C TRP A 225 -15.79 16.36 16.57
N GLU A 226 -16.10 16.65 15.32
CA GLU A 226 -17.19 17.53 14.90
C GLU A 226 -18.03 16.82 13.83
N TYR A 227 -19.32 17.14 13.73
CA TYR A 227 -20.13 16.67 12.59
C TYR A 227 -20.10 17.70 11.48
N TYR A 228 -19.83 17.23 10.27
CA TYR A 228 -19.91 18.01 9.04
C TYR A 228 -21.11 17.56 8.22
N PHE A 229 -21.91 18.51 7.76
CA PHE A 229 -23.04 18.25 6.89
C PHE A 229 -22.62 18.56 5.45
N LEU A 230 -22.66 17.55 4.58
CA LEU A 230 -22.30 17.71 3.17
C LEU A 230 -23.48 18.35 2.42
N ASP A 231 -23.45 19.67 2.25
CA ASP A 231 -24.58 20.46 1.73
C ASP A 231 -24.77 20.42 0.20
N TRP A 232 -23.99 19.60 -0.53
CA TRP A 232 -23.88 19.76 -1.99
C TRP A 232 -24.93 19.02 -2.83
N ARG A 233 -25.82 18.24 -2.21
CA ARG A 233 -27.01 17.70 -2.88
C ARG A 233 -28.06 17.44 -1.82
N ASP A 234 -28.99 18.36 -1.60
CA ASP A 234 -30.41 18.05 -1.42
C ASP A 234 -31.22 19.35 -1.29
N GLU A 235 -32.46 19.31 -1.79
CA GLU A 235 -33.40 20.42 -1.75
C GLU A 235 -33.65 20.92 -0.30
N PRO A 236 -33.97 22.22 -0.11
CA PRO A 236 -34.16 22.86 1.22
C PRO A 236 -35.20 22.21 2.14
N SER A 237 -36.01 21.28 1.61
CA SER A 237 -37.05 20.55 2.33
C SER A 237 -36.61 19.17 2.84
N THR A 238 -35.37 18.74 2.57
CA THR A 238 -34.85 17.42 2.95
C THR A 238 -33.95 17.55 4.18
N PRO A 239 -34.15 16.77 5.26
CA PRO A 239 -33.22 16.77 6.40
C PRO A 239 -31.82 16.40 5.89
N PRO A 240 -30.75 17.07 6.37
CA PRO A 240 -29.44 17.02 5.73
C PRO A 240 -28.97 15.57 5.62
N ALA A 241 -28.75 15.13 4.39
CA ALA A 241 -28.36 13.77 4.09
C ALA A 241 -26.97 13.49 4.66
N ALA A 242 -26.98 12.87 5.84
CA ALA A 242 -25.85 12.34 6.61
C ALA A 242 -24.85 13.39 7.12
N ALA A 243 -24.98 13.72 8.40
CA ALA A 243 -23.84 14.22 9.19
C ALA A 243 -22.69 13.21 9.13
N VAL A 244 -21.50 13.68 8.81
CA VAL A 244 -20.28 12.89 8.71
C VAL A 244 -19.32 13.32 9.82
N PRO A 245 -18.80 12.41 10.68
CA PRO A 245 -17.87 12.80 11.72
C PRO A 245 -16.49 13.17 11.16
N VAL A 246 -16.01 14.37 11.44
CA VAL A 246 -14.67 14.84 11.09
C VAL A 246 -13.86 14.95 12.37
N CYS A 247 -12.63 14.45 12.36
CA CYS A 247 -11.74 14.54 13.51
C CYS A 247 -10.77 15.71 13.35
N ASN A 248 -10.51 16.43 14.44
CA ASN A 248 -9.53 17.49 14.50
C ASN A 248 -8.15 16.96 14.07
N PRO A 249 -7.48 17.56 13.06
CA PRO A 249 -6.13 17.21 12.64
C PRO A 249 -5.09 17.21 13.77
N GLU A 250 -5.29 18.02 14.82
CA GLU A 250 -4.39 18.11 15.98
C GLU A 250 -4.72 17.09 17.09
N SER A 251 -5.76 16.27 16.90
CA SER A 251 -6.18 15.29 17.92
C SER A 251 -5.09 14.25 18.20
N MET A 252 -5.12 13.70 19.41
CA MET A 252 -4.25 12.58 19.79
C MET A 252 -4.47 11.35 18.88
N ILE A 253 -5.69 11.15 18.38
CA ILE A 253 -6.00 10.04 17.47
C ILE A 253 -5.21 10.22 16.17
N VAL A 254 -5.25 11.40 15.56
CA VAL A 254 -4.55 11.67 14.29
C VAL A 254 -3.03 11.52 14.44
N THR A 255 -2.45 12.04 15.52
CA THR A 255 -1.00 11.92 15.80
C THR A 255 -0.52 10.48 16.04
N HIS A 256 -1.43 9.57 16.40
CA HIS A 256 -1.12 8.13 16.52
C HIS A 256 -1.37 7.36 15.22
N LEU A 257 -2.29 7.82 14.36
CA LEU A 257 -2.63 7.17 13.09
C LEU A 257 -1.64 7.50 11.97
N VAL A 258 -1.06 8.70 12.01
CA VAL A 258 -0.26 9.28 10.92
C VAL A 258 1.18 9.51 11.41
N PRO A 259 2.21 9.17 10.61
CA PRO A 259 3.61 9.45 10.96
C PRO A 259 3.85 10.94 11.20
N PRO A 260 4.77 11.31 12.12
CA PRO A 260 4.97 12.70 12.53
C PRO A 260 5.53 13.60 11.41
N ASP A 261 6.10 13.01 10.37
CA ASP A 261 6.63 13.69 9.19
C ASP A 261 5.62 13.81 8.04
N VAL A 262 4.40 13.29 8.21
CA VAL A 262 3.29 13.48 7.28
C VAL A 262 2.49 14.70 7.72
N VAL A 263 2.36 15.66 6.81
CA VAL A 263 1.52 16.84 7.00
C VAL A 263 0.07 16.43 6.79
N VAL A 264 -0.73 16.59 7.85
CA VAL A 264 -2.18 16.43 7.79
C VAL A 264 -2.75 17.72 7.21
N PRO A 265 -3.31 17.71 6.00
CA PRO A 265 -3.90 18.91 5.44
C PRO A 265 -5.12 19.30 6.27
N ASN A 266 -5.34 20.60 6.43
CA ASN A 266 -6.62 21.07 6.95
C ASN A 266 -7.74 20.57 6.05
N PRO A 267 -8.91 20.20 6.61
CA PRO A 267 -10.08 19.96 5.79
C PRO A 267 -10.32 21.19 4.88
N PRO A 268 -10.83 21.00 3.65
CA PRO A 268 -11.06 22.11 2.71
C PRO A 268 -11.80 23.25 3.42
N ASP A 269 -11.37 24.47 3.13
CA ASP A 269 -11.66 25.67 3.91
C ASP A 269 -13.12 25.75 4.36
N ARG A 270 -13.32 26.06 5.64
CA ARG A 270 -14.61 26.15 6.34
C ARG A 270 -15.52 27.25 5.79
N SER A 271 -15.06 28.01 4.79
CA SER A 271 -15.75 29.13 4.16
C SER A 271 -17.02 28.73 3.40
N TRP A 272 -17.13 27.49 2.91
CA TRP A 272 -18.37 27.00 2.28
C TRP A 272 -19.54 26.84 3.27
N ALA A 273 -19.25 26.71 4.58
CA ALA A 273 -20.26 26.67 5.63
C ALA A 273 -20.78 28.06 6.03
N GLN A 274 -20.14 29.14 5.54
CA GLN A 274 -20.57 30.52 5.76
C GLN A 274 -21.18 31.13 4.50
N GLY A 275 -22.21 30.50 3.94
CA GLY A 275 -23.31 31.17 3.22
C GLY A 275 -23.00 32.09 2.04
N GLU A 276 -21.77 32.18 1.52
CA GLU A 276 -21.49 32.96 0.31
C GLU A 276 -21.56 32.05 -0.92
N PRO A 277 -22.45 32.34 -1.88
CA PRO A 277 -22.54 31.54 -3.11
C PRO A 277 -21.24 31.64 -3.90
N PRO A 278 -20.83 30.58 -4.62
CA PRO A 278 -19.63 30.59 -5.42
C PRO A 278 -19.67 31.72 -6.46
N PRO A 279 -18.55 32.44 -6.69
CA PRO A 279 -18.51 33.51 -7.66
C PRO A 279 -18.67 32.93 -9.07
N GLY A 280 -19.71 33.37 -9.80
CA GLY A 280 -19.89 33.06 -11.21
C GLY A 280 -21.25 32.52 -11.66
N TYR A 281 -22.27 32.56 -10.80
CA TYR A 281 -23.65 32.27 -11.21
C TYR A 281 -24.57 33.44 -10.83
N GLU A 282 -24.74 34.38 -11.77
CA GLU A 282 -25.90 35.29 -11.86
C GLU A 282 -27.02 34.63 -12.67
#